data_AF-A0A4R3GMQ6-F1
#
_entry.id   AF-A0A4R3GMQ6-F1
#
_cell.length_a   1.000
_cell.length_b   1.000
_cell.length_c   1.000
_cell.angle_alpha   90.00
_cell.angle_beta   90.00
_cell.angle_gamma   90.00
#
_symmetry.space_group_name_H-M   'P 1'
#
loop_
_entity.id
_entity.type
_entity.pdbx_description
1 polymer ?
#
loop_
_entity_poly.entity_id
_entity_poly.type
_entity_poly.pdbx_seq_one_letter_code
_entity_poly.pdbx_strand_id
1 'polypeptide(L)'
;MHIIAILANLILMVVVMTLVAGNGLPDGGAGLGILAAAIAAPVLSIVALLRRNGSISELISLEIQARKMTLRQRIAEAEAKAAGNDVSG
;
A
#
# COMPACT_ATOMS: atom_id res chain seq x y z
N MET A 1 9.61 -2.90 -5.54
CA MET A 1 9.47 -4.37 -5.44
C MET A 1 8.05 -4.85 -5.14
N HIS A 2 7.27 -4.20 -4.27
CA HIS A 2 5.95 -4.74 -3.86
C HIS A 2 4.86 -4.57 -4.92
N ILE A 3 4.89 -3.48 -5.70
CA ILE A 3 4.00 -3.28 -6.86
C ILE A 3 4.16 -4.41 -7.89
N ILE A 4 5.40 -4.90 -8.09
CA ILE A 4 5.70 -5.99 -9.02
C ILE A 4 5.08 -7.30 -8.50
N ALA A 5 5.11 -7.56 -7.19
CA ALA A 5 4.47 -8.74 -6.60
C ALA A 5 2.94 -8.69 -6.72
N ILE A 6 2.35 -7.51 -6.51
CA ILE A 6 0.91 -7.29 -6.70
C ILE A 6 0.52 -7.51 -8.17
N LEU A 7 1.29 -6.96 -9.11
CA LEU A 7 1.08 -7.15 -10.55
C LEU A 7 1.22 -8.63 -10.95
N ALA A 8 2.24 -9.33 -10.45
CA ALA A 8 2.45 -10.75 -10.71
C ALA A 8 1.28 -11.61 -10.20
N ASN A 9 0.76 -11.33 -9.00
CA ASN A 9 -0.39 -12.02 -8.44
C ASN A 9 -1.69 -11.75 -9.24
N LEU A 10 -1.88 -10.52 -9.73
CA LEU A 10 -2.98 -10.15 -10.61
C LEU A 10 -2.93 -10.90 -11.94
N ILE A 11 -1.76 -10.96 -12.56
CA ILE A 11 -1.55 -11.72 -13.80
C ILE A 11 -1.83 -13.21 -13.55
N LEU A 12 -1.35 -13.76 -12.44
CA LEU A 12 -1.59 -15.16 -12.08
C LEU A 12 -3.09 -15.47 -11.94
N MET A 13 -3.84 -14.60 -11.27
CA MET A 13 -5.31 -14.69 -11.16
C MET A 13 -6.00 -14.69 -12.53
N VAL A 14 -5.59 -13.79 -13.43
CA VAL A 14 -6.16 -13.70 -14.79
C VAL A 14 -5.87 -14.99 -15.56
N VAL A 15 -4.64 -15.50 -15.50
CA VAL A 15 -4.27 -16.76 -16.16
C VAL A 15 -5.13 -17.91 -15.63
N VAL A 16 -5.27 -18.05 -14.31
CA VAL A 16 -6.10 -19.10 -13.69
C VAL A 16 -7.56 -18.99 -14.14
N MET A 17 -8.13 -17.78 -14.13
CA MET A 17 -9.51 -17.53 -14.60
C MET A 17 -9.68 -17.91 -16.07
N THR A 18 -8.75 -17.51 -16.95
CA THR A 18 -8.82 -17.87 -18.38
C THR A 18 -8.69 -19.37 -18.60
N LEU A 19 -7.85 -20.05 -17.81
CA LEU A 19 -7.68 -21.50 -17.88
C LEU A 19 -8.96 -22.26 -17.50
N VAL A 20 -9.63 -21.82 -16.44
CA VAL A 20 -10.90 -22.39 -15.96
C VAL A 20 -12.03 -22.07 -16.94
N ALA A 21 -12.09 -20.86 -17.48
CA ALA A 21 -13.12 -20.49 -18.46
C ALA A 21 -12.99 -21.28 -19.78
N GLY A 22 -11.76 -21.58 -20.20
CA GLY A 22 -11.50 -22.32 -21.44
C GLY A 22 -11.60 -23.84 -21.32
N ASN A 23 -11.25 -24.42 -20.15
CA ASN A 23 -11.18 -25.87 -19.96
C ASN A 23 -12.23 -26.43 -18.99
N GLY A 24 -13.06 -25.57 -18.39
CA GLY A 24 -14.00 -25.97 -17.35
C GLY A 24 -13.35 -26.10 -15.97
N LEU A 25 -14.18 -26.34 -14.95
CA LEU A 25 -13.67 -26.66 -13.62
C LEU A 25 -13.05 -28.07 -13.63
N PRO A 26 -11.97 -28.29 -12.88
CA PRO A 26 -11.41 -29.63 -12.74
C PRO A 26 -12.39 -30.57 -12.04
N ASP A 27 -12.69 -31.71 -12.65
CA ASP A 27 -13.69 -32.68 -12.19
C ASP A 27 -13.21 -33.59 -11.04
N GLY A 28 -11.95 -33.44 -10.62
CA GLY A 28 -11.31 -34.27 -9.61
C GLY A 28 -10.85 -33.49 -8.38
N GLY A 29 -10.92 -34.11 -7.21
CA GLY A 29 -10.55 -33.50 -5.92
C GLY A 29 -9.11 -32.93 -5.89
N ALA A 30 -8.16 -33.55 -6.60
CA ALA A 30 -6.80 -33.03 -6.74
C ALA A 30 -6.74 -31.74 -7.58
N GLY A 31 -7.51 -31.66 -8.66
CA GLY A 31 -7.56 -30.48 -9.52
C GLY A 31 -8.25 -29.30 -8.84
N LEU A 32 -9.29 -29.55 -8.05
CA LEU A 32 -9.93 -28.54 -7.20
C LEU A 32 -8.96 -28.01 -6.13
N GLY A 33 -8.14 -28.88 -5.54
CA GLY A 33 -7.09 -28.48 -4.58
C GLY A 33 -6.03 -27.57 -5.21
N ILE A 34 -5.58 -27.87 -6.42
CA ILE A 34 -4.61 -27.05 -7.15
C ILE A 34 -5.22 -25.68 -7.50
N LEU A 35 -6.47 -25.65 -7.95
CA LEU A 35 -7.18 -24.40 -8.24
C LEU A 35 -7.32 -23.53 -6.98
N ALA A 36 -7.71 -24.14 -5.85
CA ALA A 36 -7.81 -23.45 -4.57
C ALA A 36 -6.46 -22.89 -4.12
N ALA A 37 -5.36 -23.65 -4.26
CA ALA A 37 -4.01 -23.19 -3.94
C ALA A 37 -3.55 -22.04 -4.85
N ALA A 38 -3.86 -22.11 -6.15
CA ALA A 38 -3.51 -21.08 -7.13
C ALA A 38 -4.22 -19.74 -6.87
N ILE A 39 -5.40 -19.76 -6.24
CA ILE A 39 -6.12 -18.56 -5.80
C ILE A 39 -5.66 -18.12 -4.40
N ALA A 40 -5.51 -19.06 -3.46
CA ALA A 40 -5.17 -18.77 -2.08
C ALA A 40 -3.74 -18.20 -1.93
N ALA A 41 -2.77 -18.67 -2.73
CA ALA A 41 -1.39 -18.19 -2.69
C ALA A 41 -1.26 -16.68 -2.97
N PRO A 42 -1.81 -16.12 -4.07
CA PRO A 42 -1.77 -14.68 -4.32
C PRO A 42 -2.55 -13.87 -3.26
N VAL A 43 -3.67 -14.39 -2.74
CA VAL A 43 -4.42 -13.72 -1.67
C VAL A 43 -3.60 -13.65 -0.38
N LEU A 44 -2.99 -14.76 0.05
CA LEU A 44 -2.11 -14.80 1.22
C LEU A 44 -0.88 -13.93 1.05
N SER A 45 -0.33 -13.84 -0.17
CA SER A 45 0.77 -12.93 -0.51
C SER A 45 0.35 -11.46 -0.35
N ILE A 46 -0.83 -11.07 -0.83
CA ILE A 46 -1.37 -9.71 -0.65
C ILE A 46 -1.61 -9.42 0.83
N VAL A 47 -2.22 -10.35 1.58
CA VAL A 47 -2.45 -10.20 3.02
C VAL A 47 -1.12 -10.09 3.77
N ALA A 48 -0.12 -10.90 3.43
CA ALA A 48 1.21 -10.82 4.04
C ALA A 48 1.92 -9.49 3.72
N LEU A 49 1.79 -8.98 2.50
CA LEU A 49 2.30 -7.65 2.12
C LEU A 49 1.60 -6.53 2.90
N LEU A 50 0.28 -6.60 3.05
CA LEU A 50 -0.49 -5.62 3.83
C LEU A 50 -0.18 -5.68 5.33
N ARG A 51 0.00 -6.89 5.88
CA ARG A 51 0.34 -7.11 7.30
C ARG A 51 1.80 -6.71 7.59
N ARG A 52 2.70 -6.87 6.61
CA ARG A 52 4.11 -6.42 6.69
C ARG A 52 4.24 -4.91 6.54
N ASN A 53 3.38 -4.26 5.75
CA ASN A 53 3.20 -2.80 5.75
C ASN A 53 2.40 -2.32 6.97
N GLY A 54 2.66 -2.93 8.13
CA GLY A 54 2.11 -2.50 9.40
C GLY A 54 2.13 -0.98 9.47
N SER A 55 0.92 -0.44 9.66
CA SER A 55 0.64 0.93 10.05
C SER A 55 0.49 1.94 8.91
N ILE A 56 -0.74 2.03 8.37
CA ILE A 56 -1.30 3.32 7.91
C ILE A 56 -1.00 4.44 8.92
N SER A 57 -0.90 4.13 10.22
CA SER A 57 -0.46 5.05 11.27
C SER A 57 0.99 5.55 11.10
N GLU A 58 1.90 4.81 10.46
CA GLU A 58 3.28 5.25 10.17
C GLU A 58 3.32 6.21 8.99
N LEU A 59 2.52 5.97 7.94
CA LEU A 59 2.30 6.93 6.86
C LEU A 59 1.61 8.21 7.38
N ILE A 60 0.59 8.06 8.24
CA ILE A 60 -0.09 9.19 8.88
C ILE A 60 0.86 9.93 9.84
N SER A 61 1.68 9.23 10.62
CA SER A 61 2.61 9.89 11.55
C SER A 61 3.68 10.68 10.80
N LEU A 62 4.18 10.16 9.67
CA LEU A 62 5.10 10.86 8.78
C LEU A 62 4.44 12.10 8.16
N GLU A 63 3.19 12.00 7.70
CA GLU A 63 2.46 13.16 7.16
C GLU A 63 2.14 14.21 8.23
N ILE A 64 1.78 13.79 9.44
CA ILE A 64 1.57 14.68 10.59
C ILE A 64 2.88 15.37 10.99
N GLN A 65 4.01 14.64 11.00
CA GLN A 65 5.32 15.23 11.29
C GLN A 65 5.71 16.25 10.22
N ALA A 66 5.51 15.94 8.94
CA ALA A 66 5.78 16.88 7.84
C ALA A 66 4.94 18.16 7.99
N ARG A 67 3.62 18.03 8.21
CA ARG A 67 2.73 19.19 8.43
C ARG A 67 3.13 20.00 9.66
N LYS A 68 3.52 19.34 10.75
CA LYS A 68 3.97 20.00 11.99
C LYS A 68 5.27 20.78 11.79
N MET A 69 6.18 20.26 10.98
CA MET A 69 7.45 20.93 10.64
C MET A 69 7.19 22.20 9.81
N THR A 70 6.33 22.11 8.78
CA THR A 70 5.94 23.27 7.97
C THR A 70 5.26 24.35 8.80
N LEU A 71 4.38 23.97 9.74
CA LEU A 71 3.73 24.93 10.65
C LEU A 71 4.74 25.64 11.56
N ARG A 72 5.70 24.91 12.13
CA ARG A 72 6.78 25.51 12.94
C ARG A 72 7.63 26.49 12.13
N GLN A 73 7.92 26.14 10.88
CA GLN A 73 8.69 26.99 9.99
C GLN A 73 7.95 28.29 9.67
N ARG A 74 6.64 28.22 9.40
CA ARG A 74 5.80 29.42 9.18
C ARG A 74 5.64 30.27 10.43
N ILE A 75 5.60 29.68 11.62
CA ILE A 75 5.58 30.42 12.89
C ILE A 75 6.92 31.15 13.09
N ALA A 76 8.04 30.46 12.90
CA ALA A 76 9.37 31.08 13.01
C ALA A 76 9.56 32.22 11.99
N GLU A 77 9.06 32.07 10.76
CA GLU A 77 9.06 33.14 9.75
C GLU A 77 8.17 34.32 10.15
N ALA A 78 6.99 34.06 10.72
CA ALA A 78 6.10 35.10 11.20
C ALA A 78 6.67 35.85 12.42
N GLU A 79 7.31 35.14 13.36
CA GLU A 79 7.99 35.73 14.51
C GLU A 79 9.19 36.57 14.09
N ALA A 80 10.02 36.09 13.15
CA ALA A 80 11.13 36.86 12.60
C ALA A 80 10.64 38.14 11.89
N LYS A 81 9.51 38.07 11.18
CA LYS A 81 8.92 39.22 10.51
C LYS A 81 8.28 40.23 11.48
N ALA A 82 7.67 39.75 12.57
CA ALA A 82 7.14 40.60 13.63
C ALA A 82 8.27 41.31 14.40
N ALA A 83 9.33 40.58 14.77
CA ALA A 83 10.49 41.15 15.46
C ALA A 83 11.25 42.17 14.60
N GLY A 84 11.28 42.00 13.28
CA GLY A 84 11.86 42.98 12.36
C GLY A 84 11.02 44.26 12.19
N ASN A 85 9.71 44.20 12.48
CA ASN A 85 8.80 45.34 12.33
C ASN A 85 8.77 46.26 13.56
N ASP A 86 9.11 45.73 14.75
CA ASP A 86 9.19 46.50 16.01
C ASP A 86 10.48 47.34 16.15
N VAL A 87 11.52 47.09 15.32
CA VAL A 87 12.80 47.84 15.35
C VAL A 87 12.74 49.13 14.50
N SER A 88 11.69 49.33 13.70
CA SER A 88 11.50 50.53 12.87
C SER A 88 10.45 51.53 13.41
N GLY A 89 10.08 51.42 14.69
CA GLY A 89 9.18 52.36 15.38
C GLY A 89 9.93 53.48 16.10
#